data_AF-A0A6J6ZZ26-F1
#
_entry.id   AF-A0A6J6ZZ26-F1
#
_cell.length_a   1.000
_cell.length_b   1.000
_cell.length_c   1.000
_cell.angle_alpha   90.00
_cell.angle_beta   90.00
_cell.angle_gamma   90.00
#
_symmetry.space_group_name_H-M   'P 1'
#
loop_
_entity.id
_entity.type
_entity.pdbx_description
1 polymer ?
#
loop_
_entity_poly.entity_id
_entity_poly.type
_entity_poly.pdbx_seq_one_letter_code
_entity_poly.pdbx_strand_id
1 'polypeptide(L)'
;MVSANKLNFKVIFSGSEAALVDGFLKAEENKTPFIGYAWQPWTLHSKLPTLEAARVKFPANDWSDPAAASGLTDYPSTPLLKLISKKLNDANDPFTSLVKNFSWTNADQNGVAADLEGGMTAEDAAKKWIDANAATVASWIGK
;
A
#
# COMPACT_ATOMS: atom_id res chain seq x y z
N MET A 1 -1.08 -3.11 20.40
CA MET A 1 -2.46 -2.60 20.28
C MET A 1 -3.47 -3.37 21.13
N VAL A 2 -3.84 -4.61 20.79
CA VAL A 2 -4.88 -5.37 21.53
C VAL A 2 -4.63 -5.45 23.04
N SER A 3 -3.47 -5.98 23.44
CA SER A 3 -3.10 -6.10 24.87
C SER A 3 -2.97 -4.74 25.56
N ALA A 4 -2.22 -3.81 24.95
CA ALA A 4 -1.97 -2.47 25.51
C ALA A 4 -3.27 -1.68 25.79
N ASN A 5 -4.25 -1.76 24.88
CA ASN A 5 -5.56 -1.13 25.03
C ASN A 5 -6.58 -1.99 25.79
N LYS A 6 -6.17 -3.15 26.33
CA LYS A 6 -7.03 -4.09 27.09
C LYS A 6 -8.30 -4.49 26.33
N LEU A 7 -8.18 -4.69 25.01
CA LEU A 7 -9.31 -5.06 24.17
C LEU A 7 -9.60 -6.56 24.31
N ASN A 8 -10.88 -6.94 24.36
CA ASN A 8 -11.32 -8.33 24.45
C ASN A 8 -11.26 -9.05 23.09
N PHE A 9 -10.09 -9.07 22.46
CA PHE A 9 -9.83 -9.74 21.20
C PHE A 9 -8.63 -10.68 21.32
N LYS A 10 -8.64 -11.75 20.52
CA LYS A 10 -7.47 -12.62 20.33
C LYS A 10 -6.92 -12.38 18.93
N VAL A 11 -5.62 -12.09 18.84
CA VAL A 11 -4.94 -11.96 17.54
C VAL A 11 -4.76 -13.34 16.93
N ILE A 12 -5.17 -13.48 15.66
CA ILE A 12 -5.00 -14.69 14.85
C ILE A 12 -4.20 -14.28 13.61
N PHE A 13 -3.12 -15.01 13.34
CA PHE A 13 -2.33 -14.80 12.13
C PHE A 13 -3.00 -15.54 10.95
N SER A 14 -3.36 -14.80 9.91
CA SER A 14 -4.03 -15.34 8.70
C SER A 14 -3.14 -16.28 7.88
N GLY A 15 -1.82 -16.23 8.06
CA GLY A 15 -0.84 -17.05 7.35
C GLY A 15 -0.44 -16.51 5.97
N SER A 16 -1.32 -15.77 5.30
CA SER A 16 -1.01 -15.10 4.02
C SER A 16 -1.86 -13.85 3.79
N GLU A 17 -1.44 -13.03 2.83
CA GLU A 17 -2.24 -11.91 2.31
C GLU A 17 -3.52 -12.40 1.63
N ALA A 18 -3.44 -13.46 0.84
CA ALA A 18 -4.61 -14.06 0.18
C ALA A 18 -5.70 -14.46 1.20
N ALA A 19 -5.31 -15.01 2.36
CA ALA A 19 -6.26 -15.33 3.42
C ALA A 19 -6.90 -14.09 4.07
N LEU A 20 -6.20 -12.95 4.13
CA LEU A 20 -6.80 -11.67 4.57
C LEU A 20 -7.83 -11.18 3.55
N VAL A 21 -7.46 -11.17 2.26
CA VAL A 21 -8.36 -10.77 1.16
C VAL A 21 -9.64 -11.60 1.19
N ASP A 22 -9.52 -12.93 1.24
CA ASP A 22 -10.66 -13.84 1.32
C ASP A 22 -11.54 -13.57 2.54
N GLY A 23 -10.93 -13.30 3.70
CA GLY A 23 -11.66 -12.97 4.93
C GLY A 23 -12.49 -11.71 4.79
N PHE A 24 -11.90 -10.62 4.28
CA PHE A 24 -12.60 -9.37 4.04
C PHE A 24 -13.72 -9.51 3.00
N LEU A 25 -13.45 -10.19 1.88
CA LEU A 25 -14.45 -10.36 0.81
C LEU A 25 -15.63 -11.23 1.26
N LYS A 26 -15.37 -12.36 1.92
CA LYS A 26 -16.45 -13.22 2.47
C LYS A 26 -17.26 -12.50 3.54
N ALA A 27 -16.62 -11.67 4.35
CA ALA A 27 -17.31 -10.89 5.37
C ALA A 27 -18.24 -9.84 4.75
N GLU A 28 -17.78 -9.16 3.70
CA GLU A 28 -18.60 -8.21 2.95
C GLU A 28 -19.75 -8.91 2.22
N GLU A 29 -19.51 -10.06 1.59
CA GLU A 29 -20.51 -10.87 0.91
C GLU A 29 -21.60 -11.35 1.88
N ASN A 30 -21.19 -11.93 3.01
CA ASN A 30 -22.11 -12.51 4.00
C ASN A 30 -22.65 -11.49 5.01
N LYS A 31 -22.23 -10.23 4.92
CA LYS A 31 -22.56 -9.16 5.88
C LYS A 31 -22.27 -9.54 7.34
N THR A 32 -21.15 -10.23 7.56
CA THR A 32 -20.70 -10.63 8.90
C THR A 32 -19.59 -9.71 9.38
N PRO A 33 -19.51 -9.41 10.68
CA PRO A 33 -18.40 -8.63 11.23
C PRO A 33 -17.05 -9.32 11.00
N PHE A 34 -16.07 -8.58 10.48
CA PHE A 34 -14.69 -9.03 10.33
C PHE A 34 -13.75 -7.87 10.64
N ILE A 35 -12.73 -8.15 11.44
CA ILE A 35 -11.65 -7.22 11.74
C ILE A 35 -10.33 -7.88 11.33
N GLY A 36 -9.59 -7.22 10.45
CA GLY A 36 -8.34 -7.72 9.89
C GLY A 36 -7.27 -6.65 9.85
N TYR A 37 -6.03 -7.08 9.69
CA TYR A 37 -4.93 -6.18 9.39
C TYR A 37 -5.03 -5.73 7.92
N ALA A 38 -4.89 -4.43 7.67
CA ALA A 38 -4.98 -3.83 6.35
C ALA A 38 -4.03 -2.62 6.26
N TRP A 39 -3.63 -2.27 5.04
CA TRP A 39 -2.78 -1.14 4.73
C TRP A 39 -3.23 -0.47 3.42
N GLN A 40 -2.64 0.69 3.11
CA GLN A 40 -2.78 1.32 1.81
C GLN A 40 -1.39 1.85 1.36
N PRO A 41 -1.06 1.77 0.05
CA PRO A 41 -1.88 1.27 -1.06
C PRO A 41 -2.08 -0.25 -1.04
N TRP A 42 -3.27 -0.70 -1.46
CA TRP A 42 -3.65 -2.10 -1.62
C TRP A 42 -4.90 -2.20 -2.53
N THR A 43 -4.90 -3.11 -3.49
CA THR A 43 -6.01 -3.34 -4.46
C THR A 43 -7.33 -3.65 -3.79
N LEU A 44 -7.32 -4.20 -2.57
CA LEU A 44 -8.51 -4.49 -1.80
C LEU A 44 -9.40 -3.26 -1.59
N HIS A 45 -8.84 -2.05 -1.49
CA HIS A 45 -9.62 -0.80 -1.36
C HIS A 45 -10.50 -0.51 -2.59
N SER A 46 -10.11 -0.98 -3.78
CA SER A 46 -10.95 -0.87 -4.98
C SER A 46 -12.10 -1.88 -4.96
N LYS A 47 -11.90 -3.05 -4.36
CA LYS A 47 -12.92 -4.11 -4.21
C LYS A 47 -13.88 -3.82 -3.05
N LEU A 48 -13.38 -3.14 -2.02
CA LEU A 48 -14.11 -2.77 -0.79
C LEU A 48 -13.97 -1.26 -0.54
N PRO A 49 -14.76 -0.41 -1.22
CA PRO A 49 -14.67 1.05 -1.07
C PRO A 49 -14.94 1.56 0.36
N THR A 50 -15.59 0.74 1.19
CA THR A 50 -15.90 1.05 2.60
C THR A 50 -14.75 0.74 3.55
N LEU A 51 -13.68 0.05 3.10
CA LEU A 51 -12.61 -0.45 3.96
C LEU A 51 -11.90 0.68 4.72
N GLU A 52 -11.57 1.79 4.06
CA GLU A 52 -10.92 2.93 4.72
C GLU A 52 -11.86 3.62 5.72
N ALA A 53 -13.14 3.78 5.37
CA ALA A 53 -14.13 4.37 6.25
C ALA A 53 -14.40 3.50 7.50
N ALA A 54 -14.23 2.18 7.38
CA ALA A 54 -14.38 1.21 8.45
C ALA A 54 -13.11 1.07 9.33
N ARG A 55 -12.03 1.78 9.03
CA ARG A 55 -10.79 1.74 9.82
C ARG A 55 -11.07 2.08 11.28
N VAL A 56 -10.65 1.19 12.18
CA VAL A 56 -10.63 1.45 13.63
C VAL A 56 -9.51 2.45 13.93
N LYS A 57 -9.87 3.61 14.50
CA LYS A 57 -8.95 4.69 14.83
C LYS A 57 -8.49 4.60 16.29
N PHE A 58 -7.20 4.74 16.51
CA PHE A 58 -6.60 4.90 17.84
C PHE A 58 -6.17 6.36 18.05
N PRO A 59 -5.78 6.77 19.27
CA PRO A 59 -5.13 8.06 19.49
C PRO A 59 -3.97 8.28 18.52
N ALA A 60 -3.68 9.55 18.19
CA ALA A 60 -2.67 9.90 17.21
C ALA A 60 -1.30 9.24 17.53
N ASN A 61 -0.62 8.78 16.48
CA ASN A 61 0.70 8.16 16.56
C ASN A 61 1.72 9.05 17.31
N ASP A 62 2.55 8.42 18.15
CA ASP A 62 3.61 9.05 18.93
C ASP A 62 4.98 8.37 18.73
N TRP A 63 5.13 7.51 17.71
CA TRP A 63 6.34 6.70 17.49
C TRP A 63 6.69 6.56 16.01
N SER A 64 7.99 6.64 15.72
CA SER A 64 8.55 6.42 14.38
C SER A 64 9.32 5.09 14.25
N ASP A 65 9.73 4.50 15.37
CA ASP A 65 10.40 3.20 15.45
C ASP A 65 9.41 2.17 16.02
N PRO A 66 9.10 1.07 15.30
CA PRO A 66 8.27 -0.01 15.82
C PRO A 66 8.73 -0.57 17.17
N ALA A 67 10.04 -0.53 17.48
CA ALA A 67 10.56 -0.98 18.77
C ALA A 67 10.16 -0.07 19.94
N ALA A 68 9.84 1.19 19.67
CA ALA A 68 9.35 2.17 20.64
C ALA A 68 7.82 2.19 20.76
N ALA A 69 7.10 1.40 19.95
CA ALA A 69 5.65 1.42 19.92
C ALA A 69 5.04 0.89 21.23
N SER A 70 4.40 1.77 21.99
CA SER A 70 3.62 1.39 23.19
C SER A 70 2.41 0.53 22.84
N GLY A 71 1.94 0.64 21.60
CA GLY A 71 0.70 0.04 21.12
C GLY A 71 -0.57 0.73 21.62
N LEU A 72 -0.48 1.91 22.25
CA LEU A 72 -1.62 2.72 22.69
C LEU A 72 -2.11 3.70 21.62
N THR A 73 -1.25 4.01 20.65
CA THR A 73 -1.50 4.97 19.57
C THR A 73 -1.57 4.27 18.21
N ASP A 74 -2.08 4.98 17.21
CA ASP A 74 -2.23 4.49 15.84
C ASP A 74 -0.86 4.27 15.15
N TYR A 75 -0.89 3.58 14.01
CA TYR A 75 0.29 3.41 13.17
C TYR A 75 0.73 4.73 12.55
N PRO A 76 2.05 4.97 12.41
CA PRO A 76 2.54 6.14 11.70
C PRO A 76 2.22 6.01 10.21
N SER A 77 2.02 7.15 9.56
CA SER A 77 2.08 7.20 8.09
C SER A 77 3.55 7.10 7.68
N THR A 78 3.91 6.10 6.89
CA THR A 78 5.27 5.91 6.40
C THR A 78 5.36 6.26 4.90
N PRO A 79 6.38 7.03 4.47
CA PRO A 79 6.63 7.19 3.05
C PRO A 79 7.18 5.88 2.46
N LEU A 80 6.74 5.52 1.26
CA LEU A 80 7.32 4.42 0.52
C LEU A 80 8.67 4.88 -0.07
N LEU A 81 9.77 4.39 0.48
CA LEU A 81 11.12 4.81 0.11
C LEU A 81 11.64 4.01 -1.09
N LYS A 82 12.32 4.71 -2.01
CA LYS A 82 13.12 4.09 -3.07
C LYS A 82 14.57 4.05 -2.62
N LEU A 83 15.17 2.86 -2.63
CA LEU A 83 16.58 2.68 -2.34
C LEU A 83 17.31 2.35 -3.64
N ILE A 84 18.38 3.08 -3.92
CA ILE A 84 19.26 2.83 -5.06
C ILE A 84 20.68 2.54 -4.57
N SER A 85 21.41 1.69 -5.29
CA SER A 85 22.81 1.42 -4.98
C SER A 85 23.65 2.69 -5.14
N LYS A 86 24.75 2.80 -4.39
CA LYS A 86 25.72 3.89 -4.55
C LYS A 86 26.21 4.00 -6.00
N LYS A 87 26.50 2.86 -6.64
CA LYS A 87 26.93 2.81 -8.05
C LYS A 87 25.91 3.44 -9.00
N LEU A 88 24.61 3.15 -8.81
CA LEU A 88 23.56 3.78 -9.62
C LEU A 88 23.45 5.27 -9.30
N ASN A 89 23.49 5.65 -8.02
CA ASN A 89 23.43 7.06 -7.64
C ASN A 89 24.58 7.90 -8.23
N ASP A 90 25.78 7.32 -8.29
CA ASP A 90 26.99 7.99 -8.79
C ASP A 90 27.08 7.99 -10.33
N ALA A 91 26.33 7.12 -11.02
CA ALA A 91 26.31 7.06 -12.49
C ALA A 91 25.75 8.35 -13.12
N ASN A 92 24.78 8.98 -12.45
CA ASN A 92 24.19 10.26 -12.84
C ASN A 92 23.74 10.33 -14.31
N ASP A 93 23.20 9.23 -14.82
CA ASP A 93 22.74 9.05 -16.20
C ASP A 93 21.21 9.26 -16.32
N PRO A 94 20.64 9.24 -17.54
CA PRO A 94 19.19 9.43 -17.72
C PRO A 94 18.33 8.43 -16.95
N PHE A 95 18.79 7.19 -16.78
CA PHE A 95 18.08 6.19 -15.99
C PHE A 95 18.09 6.54 -14.49
N THR A 96 19.22 7.00 -13.97
CA THR A 96 19.33 7.46 -12.58
C THR A 96 18.39 8.65 -12.32
N SER A 97 18.31 9.58 -13.27
CA SER A 97 17.36 10.70 -13.23
C SER A 97 15.91 10.23 -13.20
N LEU A 98 15.53 9.31 -14.10
CA LEU A 98 14.21 8.69 -14.12
C LEU A 98 13.87 8.06 -12.77
N VAL A 99 14.76 7.23 -12.21
CA VAL A 99 14.52 6.54 -10.94
C VAL A 99 14.39 7.53 -9.77
N LYS A 100 15.18 8.60 -9.75
CA LYS A 100 15.08 9.66 -8.73
C LYS A 100 13.75 10.42 -8.84
N ASN A 101 13.35 10.79 -10.05
CA ASN A 101 12.17 11.60 -10.32
C ASN A 101 10.84 10.82 -10.28
N PHE A 102 10.87 9.50 -10.51
CA PHE A 102 9.69 8.65 -10.51
C PHE A 102 8.87 8.86 -9.23
N SER A 103 7.63 9.32 -9.36
CA SER A 103 6.76 9.52 -8.22
C SER A 103 5.32 9.33 -8.67
N TRP A 104 4.62 8.45 -7.99
CA TRP A 104 3.23 8.11 -8.29
C TRP A 104 2.41 8.00 -7.01
N THR A 105 1.10 8.08 -7.15
CA THR A 105 0.16 8.09 -6.04
C THR A 105 -0.24 6.68 -5.60
N ASN A 106 -0.96 6.58 -4.49
CA ASN A 106 -1.61 5.32 -4.09
C ASN A 106 -2.62 4.84 -5.15
N ALA A 107 -3.29 5.77 -5.84
CA ALA A 107 -4.26 5.44 -6.88
C ALA A 107 -3.56 4.82 -8.12
N ASP A 108 -2.39 5.34 -8.49
CA ASP A 108 -1.59 4.80 -9.58
C ASP A 108 -1.13 3.37 -9.29
N GLN A 109 -0.61 3.14 -8.08
CA GLN A 109 -0.20 1.81 -7.60
C GLN A 109 -1.37 0.83 -7.62
N ASN A 110 -2.51 1.23 -7.06
CA ASN A 110 -3.70 0.38 -7.01
C ASN A 110 -4.26 0.08 -8.40
N GLY A 111 -4.19 1.04 -9.33
CA GLY A 111 -4.65 0.86 -10.71
C GLY A 111 -3.82 -0.19 -11.46
N VAL A 112 -2.50 -0.05 -11.42
CA VAL A 112 -1.59 -1.03 -12.05
C VAL A 112 -1.72 -2.41 -11.39
N ALA A 113 -1.79 -2.46 -10.06
CA ALA A 113 -1.97 -3.72 -9.35
C ALA A 113 -3.32 -4.40 -9.66
N ALA A 114 -4.40 -3.63 -9.86
CA ALA A 114 -5.69 -4.16 -10.27
C ALA A 114 -5.65 -4.75 -11.69
N ASP A 115 -4.92 -4.13 -12.62
CA ASP A 115 -4.73 -4.66 -13.97
C ASP A 115 -3.97 -6.01 -13.95
N LEU A 116 -2.95 -6.13 -13.09
CA LEU A 116 -2.22 -7.39 -12.88
C LEU A 116 -3.12 -8.48 -12.30
N GLU A 117 -3.91 -8.17 -11.27
CA GLU A 117 -4.90 -9.11 -10.71
C GLU A 117 -5.99 -9.50 -11.72
N GLY A 118 -6.34 -8.60 -12.63
CA GLY A 118 -7.25 -8.85 -13.74
C GLY A 118 -6.65 -9.72 -14.86
N GLY A 119 -5.38 -10.11 -14.73
CA GLY A 119 -4.70 -11.03 -15.66
C GLY A 119 -3.87 -10.36 -16.74
N MET A 120 -3.68 -9.03 -16.70
CA MET A 120 -2.71 -8.38 -17.58
C MET A 120 -1.28 -8.81 -17.23
N THR A 121 -0.40 -8.82 -18.23
CA THR A 121 1.04 -8.90 -17.98
C THR A 121 1.53 -7.60 -17.32
N ALA A 122 2.67 -7.66 -16.65
CA ALA A 122 3.29 -6.47 -16.07
C ALA A 122 3.61 -5.41 -17.14
N GLU A 123 4.05 -5.86 -18.31
CA GLU A 123 4.35 -5.02 -19.46
C GLU A 123 3.10 -4.32 -19.99
N ASP A 124 1.99 -5.04 -20.16
CA ASP A 124 0.74 -4.47 -20.66
C ASP A 124 0.12 -3.48 -19.65
N ALA A 125 0.12 -3.83 -18.36
CA ALA A 125 -0.39 -2.95 -17.30
C ALA A 125 0.46 -1.66 -17.19
N ALA A 126 1.78 -1.78 -17.22
CA ALA A 126 2.69 -0.64 -17.21
C ALA A 126 2.49 0.24 -18.46
N LYS A 127 2.40 -0.37 -19.64
CA LYS A 127 2.17 0.35 -20.89
C LYS A 127 0.85 1.12 -20.86
N LYS A 128 -0.24 0.46 -20.44
CA LYS A 128 -1.55 1.09 -20.31
C LYS A 128 -1.50 2.30 -19.38
N TRP A 129 -0.85 2.17 -18.21
CA TRP A 129 -0.73 3.29 -17.28
C TRP A 129 0.14 4.43 -17.86
N ILE A 130 1.26 4.11 -18.50
CA ILE A 130 2.14 5.10 -19.15
C ILE A 130 1.41 5.87 -20.25
N ASP A 131 0.69 5.17 -21.12
CA ASP A 131 -0.06 5.77 -22.23
C ASP A 131 -1.14 6.74 -21.70
N ALA A 132 -1.78 6.41 -20.58
CA ALA A 132 -2.77 7.28 -19.92
C ALA A 132 -2.16 8.43 -19.10
N ASN A 133 -0.88 8.32 -18.71
CA ASN A 133 -0.20 9.27 -17.81
C ASN A 133 1.06 9.89 -18.43
N ALA A 134 1.04 10.09 -19.76
CA ALA A 134 2.21 10.53 -20.52
C ALA A 134 2.85 11.83 -19.98
N ALA A 135 2.04 12.79 -19.50
CA ALA A 135 2.54 14.04 -18.91
C ALA A 135 3.29 13.79 -17.58
N THR A 136 2.76 12.91 -16.74
CA THR A 136 3.41 12.49 -15.48
C THR A 136 4.74 11.80 -15.80
N VAL A 137 4.74 10.86 -16.74
CA VAL A 137 5.98 10.18 -17.16
C VAL A 137 6.98 11.16 -17.74
N ALA A 138 6.55 12.09 -18.60
CA ALA A 138 7.39 13.14 -19.17
C ALA A 138 8.08 14.00 -18.11
N SER A 139 7.45 14.22 -16.95
CA SER A 139 8.07 14.93 -15.84
C SER A 139 9.25 14.18 -15.21
N TRP A 140 9.33 12.85 -15.38
CA TRP A 140 10.38 12.03 -14.78
C TRP A 140 11.62 11.88 -15.66
N ILE A 141 11.46 11.87 -16.98
CA ILE A 141 12.52 11.52 -17.94
C ILE A 141 13.60 12.60 -18.14
N GLY A 142 13.50 13.74 -17.44
CA GLY A 142 14.45 14.84 -17.58
C GLY A 142 14.38 15.50 -18.97
N LYS A 143 15.27 16.47 -19.22
CA LYS A 143 15.53 16.99 -20.57
C LYS A 143 16.72 16.27 -21.18
#